data_AF-A0A382CAZ5-F1
#
_entry.id   AF-A0A382CAZ5-F1
#
_cell.length_a   1.000
_cell.length_b   1.000
_cell.length_c   1.000
_cell.angle_alpha   90.00
_cell.angle_beta   90.00
_cell.angle_gamma   90.00
#
_symmetry.space_group_name_H-M   'P 1'
#
loop_
_entity.id
_entity.type
_entity.pdbx_description
1 polymer ?
#
loop_
_entity_poly.entity_id
_entity_poly.type
_entity_poly.pdbx_seq_one_letter_code
_entity_poly.pdbx_strand_id
1 'polypeptide(L)'
;MAINLSIVDAKLRNPRVPLTELEQSAFCQVEPLETKPLAEELNAGVRWQRLPDSYVNMTPEELTTRIEANKVQLGSRAVILGHHYQREDIIQFADFRGDSLKLSQYAADQQGSEFIIFCGVHFMAETAAVLGGTHQKVVLPNINAGCSMADMAPTDDALDCWDDLMTTLGTGSVIPVTYMNSTAEIKALVGENGGA
;
A
#
# COMPACT_ATOMS: atom_id res chain seq x y z
N MET A 1 57.69 -7.69 -27.17
CA MET A 1 56.93 -8.80 -26.58
C MET A 1 55.46 -8.48 -26.77
N ALA A 2 54.86 -8.94 -27.88
CA ALA A 2 53.48 -8.66 -28.24
C ALA A 2 52.58 -9.75 -27.65
N ILE A 3 51.60 -9.37 -26.83
CA ILE A 3 50.64 -10.29 -26.24
C ILE A 3 49.51 -10.48 -27.26
N ASN A 4 49.40 -11.69 -27.78
CA ASN A 4 48.38 -12.10 -28.72
C ASN A 4 47.11 -12.46 -27.93
N LEU A 5 46.12 -11.57 -27.85
CA LEU A 5 44.80 -11.92 -27.31
C LEU A 5 43.95 -12.51 -28.44
N SER A 6 43.95 -13.83 -28.56
CA SER A 6 42.94 -14.56 -29.30
C SER A 6 41.59 -14.42 -28.58
N ILE A 7 40.69 -13.61 -29.14
CA ILE A 7 39.29 -13.54 -28.71
C ILE A 7 38.67 -14.89 -29.04
N VAL A 8 38.29 -15.65 -28.02
CA VAL A 8 37.50 -16.86 -28.19
C VAL A 8 36.08 -16.41 -28.49
N ASP A 9 35.59 -16.66 -29.70
CA ASP A 9 34.19 -16.43 -30.10
C ASP A 9 33.28 -17.28 -29.21
N ALA A 10 32.80 -16.69 -28.12
CA ALA A 10 31.71 -17.26 -27.34
C ALA A 10 30.44 -17.14 -28.18
N LYS A 11 30.07 -18.22 -28.89
CA LYS A 11 28.74 -18.38 -29.46
C LYS A 11 27.71 -18.17 -28.34
N LEU A 12 27.10 -16.99 -28.31
CA LEU A 12 25.90 -16.71 -27.53
C LEU A 12 24.84 -17.73 -27.97
N ARG A 13 24.66 -18.80 -27.19
CA ARG A 13 23.51 -19.68 -27.34
C ARG A 13 22.31 -18.83 -26.99
N ASN A 14 21.57 -18.39 -28.00
CA ASN A 14 20.29 -17.74 -27.81
C ASN A 14 19.38 -18.78 -27.14
N PRO A 15 19.10 -18.69 -25.83
CA PRO A 15 18.25 -19.67 -25.19
C PRO A 15 16.86 -19.48 -25.80
N ARG A 16 16.41 -20.45 -26.60
CA ARG A 16 15.00 -20.55 -26.97
C ARG A 16 14.25 -21.02 -25.74
N VAL A 17 14.04 -20.12 -24.80
CA VAL A 17 12.99 -20.31 -23.80
C VAL A 17 11.70 -20.45 -24.61
N PRO A 18 10.95 -21.55 -24.48
CA PRO A 18 9.62 -21.62 -25.08
C PRO A 18 8.84 -20.40 -24.60
N LEU A 19 8.24 -19.65 -25.53
CA LEU A 19 7.29 -18.58 -25.23
C LEU A 19 6.01 -19.23 -24.68
N THR A 20 6.10 -19.74 -23.47
CA THR A 20 4.96 -20.18 -22.67
C THR A 20 5.21 -19.58 -21.30
N GLU A 21 4.34 -18.64 -20.93
CA GLU A 21 4.31 -17.79 -19.71
C GLU A 21 4.76 -16.33 -19.86
N LEU A 22 5.66 -15.97 -20.78
CA LEU A 22 6.02 -14.55 -21.02
C LEU A 22 4.97 -13.75 -21.82
N GLU A 23 4.06 -14.42 -22.53
CA GLU A 23 3.01 -13.74 -23.31
C GLU A 23 1.75 -13.42 -22.49
N GLN A 24 1.63 -13.88 -21.24
CA GLN A 24 0.41 -13.64 -20.46
C GLN A 24 0.13 -12.14 -20.24
N SER A 25 1.17 -11.33 -20.06
CA SER A 25 1.03 -9.87 -19.98
C SER A 25 0.76 -9.20 -21.34
N ALA A 26 1.06 -9.86 -22.46
CA ALA A 26 0.72 -9.37 -23.80
C ALA A 26 -0.74 -9.65 -24.18
N PHE A 27 -1.39 -10.60 -23.49
CA PHE A 27 -2.82 -10.90 -23.59
C PHE A 27 -3.61 -10.38 -22.39
N CYS A 28 -3.15 -9.29 -21.74
CA CYS A 28 -3.99 -8.57 -20.78
C CYS A 28 -5.29 -8.19 -21.48
N GLN A 29 -6.38 -8.84 -21.10
CA GLN A 29 -7.71 -8.50 -21.58
C GLN A 29 -7.97 -7.04 -21.18
N VAL A 30 -8.22 -6.20 -22.17
CA VAL A 30 -8.60 -4.78 -22.00
C VAL A 30 -10.08 -4.62 -21.66
N GLU A 31 -10.78 -5.73 -21.41
CA GLU A 31 -12.16 -5.71 -20.96
C GLU A 31 -12.22 -5.03 -19.58
N PRO A 32 -13.17 -4.12 -19.36
CA PRO A 32 -13.30 -3.44 -18.09
C PRO A 32 -13.55 -4.49 -16.99
N LEU A 33 -12.77 -4.40 -15.91
CA LEU A 33 -12.97 -5.26 -14.75
C LEU A 33 -14.29 -4.90 -14.08
N GLU A 34 -15.26 -5.80 -14.14
CA GLU A 34 -16.55 -5.62 -13.50
C GLU A 34 -16.46 -5.85 -11.98
N THR A 35 -17.07 -4.96 -11.21
CA THR A 35 -17.22 -5.13 -9.76
C THR A 35 -18.23 -6.24 -9.48
N LYS A 36 -17.83 -7.19 -8.63
CA LYS A 36 -18.71 -8.28 -8.19
C LYS A 36 -19.14 -8.08 -6.74
N PRO A 37 -20.33 -8.55 -6.35
CA PRO A 37 -20.74 -8.61 -4.96
C PRO A 37 -19.77 -9.45 -4.11
N LEU A 38 -19.65 -9.11 -2.82
CA LEU A 38 -18.80 -9.85 -1.88
C LEU A 38 -19.23 -11.32 -1.74
N ALA A 39 -20.52 -11.63 -1.86
CA ALA A 39 -21.02 -13.01 -1.88
C ALA A 39 -20.32 -13.87 -2.95
N GLU A 40 -20.06 -13.31 -4.14
CA GLU A 40 -19.36 -14.02 -5.21
C GLU A 40 -17.87 -14.19 -4.90
N GLU A 41 -17.21 -13.17 -4.35
CA GLU A 41 -15.81 -13.27 -3.94
C GLU A 41 -15.61 -14.31 -2.81
N LEU A 42 -16.54 -14.37 -1.85
CA LEU A 42 -16.56 -15.38 -0.79
C LEU A 42 -16.72 -16.80 -1.38
N ASN A 43 -17.59 -16.97 -2.37
CA ASN A 43 -17.76 -18.24 -3.07
C ASN A 43 -16.50 -18.65 -3.86
N ALA A 44 -15.72 -17.67 -4.34
CA ALA A 44 -14.42 -17.88 -4.96
C ALA A 44 -13.28 -18.17 -3.94
N GLY A 45 -13.60 -18.23 -2.63
CA GLY A 45 -12.64 -18.54 -1.58
C GLY A 45 -11.86 -17.34 -1.05
N VAL A 46 -12.19 -16.13 -1.47
CA VAL A 46 -11.58 -14.90 -0.92
C VAL A 46 -12.05 -14.72 0.53
N ARG A 47 -11.10 -14.48 1.43
CA ARG A 47 -11.37 -14.33 2.87
C ARG A 47 -11.31 -12.85 3.25
N TRP A 48 -12.47 -12.24 3.43
CA TRP A 48 -12.58 -10.86 3.92
C TRP A 48 -12.71 -10.80 5.44
N GLN A 49 -12.53 -9.59 5.99
CA GLN A 49 -12.99 -9.28 7.34
C GLN A 49 -14.50 -9.55 7.45
N ARG A 50 -15.00 -9.88 8.65
CA ARG A 50 -16.43 -10.10 8.85
C ARG A 50 -17.20 -8.81 8.60
N LEU A 51 -18.17 -8.87 7.70
CA LEU A 51 -19.09 -7.78 7.38
C LEU A 51 -20.53 -8.23 7.62
N PRO A 52 -21.46 -7.31 7.94
CA PRO A 52 -22.87 -7.65 8.06
C PRO A 52 -23.43 -8.24 6.75
N ASP A 53 -24.34 -9.22 6.85
CA ASP A 53 -24.95 -9.89 5.69
C ASP A 53 -25.59 -8.93 4.69
N SER A 54 -26.06 -7.77 5.18
CA SER A 54 -26.60 -6.71 4.32
C SER A 54 -25.58 -6.19 3.32
N TYR A 55 -24.31 -6.06 3.69
CA TYR A 55 -23.25 -5.60 2.78
C TYR A 55 -22.73 -6.73 1.89
N VAL A 56 -22.77 -7.97 2.36
CA VAL A 56 -22.28 -9.14 1.61
C VAL A 56 -23.09 -9.37 0.34
N ASN A 57 -24.41 -9.17 0.41
CA ASN A 57 -25.34 -9.48 -0.67
C ASN A 57 -25.76 -8.27 -1.51
N MET A 58 -25.27 -7.06 -1.21
CA MET A 58 -25.59 -5.87 -2.00
C MET A 58 -24.97 -5.91 -3.38
N THR A 59 -25.70 -5.41 -4.38
CA THR A 59 -25.16 -5.21 -5.73
C THR A 59 -24.19 -4.02 -5.77
N PRO A 60 -23.30 -3.94 -6.78
CA PRO A 60 -22.42 -2.78 -6.96
C PRO A 60 -23.16 -1.43 -7.02
N GLU A 61 -24.35 -1.39 -7.62
CA GLU A 61 -25.18 -0.19 -7.76
C GLU A 61 -25.76 0.23 -6.40
N GLU A 62 -26.20 -0.74 -5.59
CA GLU A 62 -26.68 -0.49 -4.23
C GLU A 62 -25.55 0.03 -3.33
N LEU A 63 -24.35 -0.55 -3.44
CA LEU A 63 -23.16 -0.07 -2.74
C LEU A 63 -22.80 1.36 -3.15
N THR A 64 -22.82 1.66 -4.45
CA THR A 64 -22.57 3.01 -4.98
C THR A 64 -23.54 4.03 -4.40
N THR A 65 -24.85 3.74 -4.51
CA THR A 65 -25.91 4.60 -3.97
C THR A 65 -25.73 4.84 -2.46
N ARG A 66 -25.36 3.79 -1.73
CA ARG A 66 -25.15 3.86 -0.28
C ARG A 66 -23.90 4.66 0.07
N ILE A 67 -22.80 4.53 -0.65
CA ILE A 67 -21.57 5.31 -0.42
C ILE A 67 -21.87 6.80 -0.65
N GLU A 68 -22.54 7.14 -1.75
CA GLU A 68 -22.93 8.52 -2.06
C GLU A 68 -23.82 9.13 -0.98
N ALA A 69 -24.85 8.39 -0.54
CA ALA A 69 -25.74 8.83 0.53
C ALA A 69 -24.98 9.09 1.85
N ASN A 70 -24.06 8.19 2.23
CA ASN A 70 -23.25 8.38 3.44
C ASN A 70 -22.27 9.55 3.30
N LYS A 71 -21.69 9.76 2.11
CA LYS A 71 -20.80 10.88 1.84
C LYS A 71 -21.53 12.22 1.99
N VAL A 72 -22.75 12.32 1.47
CA VAL A 72 -23.62 13.50 1.65
C VAL A 72 -23.99 13.68 3.13
N GLN A 73 -24.35 12.60 3.83
CA GLN A 73 -24.74 12.66 5.24
C GLN A 73 -23.59 13.10 6.16
N LEU A 74 -22.37 12.65 5.88
CA LEU A 74 -21.18 13.02 6.65
C LEU A 74 -20.65 14.41 6.27
N GLY A 75 -20.84 14.83 5.01
CA GLY A 75 -20.40 16.13 4.52
C GLY A 75 -18.91 16.34 4.76
N SER A 76 -18.53 17.53 5.23
CA SER A 76 -17.12 17.87 5.52
C SER A 76 -16.51 17.13 6.71
N ARG A 77 -17.30 16.37 7.48
CA ARG A 77 -16.77 15.56 8.58
C ARG A 77 -16.00 14.35 8.08
N ALA A 78 -16.17 13.94 6.83
CA ALA A 78 -15.48 12.80 6.26
C ALA A 78 -14.75 13.19 4.98
N VAL A 79 -13.54 12.66 4.80
CA VAL A 79 -12.77 12.76 3.56
C VAL A 79 -12.30 11.37 3.15
N ILE A 80 -12.43 11.06 1.87
CA ILE A 80 -12.03 9.78 1.29
C ILE A 80 -10.74 9.98 0.50
N LEU A 81 -9.68 9.29 0.91
CA LEU A 81 -8.37 9.32 0.25
C LEU A 81 -8.18 8.04 -0.54
N GLY A 82 -7.77 8.15 -1.81
CA GLY A 82 -7.58 7.01 -2.69
C GLY A 82 -6.16 6.92 -3.23
N HIS A 83 -5.47 5.81 -2.95
CA HIS A 83 -4.19 5.53 -3.57
C HIS A 83 -4.35 5.24 -5.08
N HIS A 84 -3.34 5.56 -5.88
CA HIS A 84 -3.35 5.35 -7.33
C HIS A 84 -3.60 3.90 -7.79
N TYR A 85 -3.37 2.92 -6.91
CA TYR A 85 -3.57 1.50 -7.21
C TYR A 85 -4.97 0.99 -6.83
N GLN A 86 -5.87 1.86 -6.37
CA GLN A 86 -7.25 1.46 -6.11
C GLN A 86 -7.98 1.17 -7.42
N ARG A 87 -8.94 0.25 -7.34
CA ARG A 87 -9.85 -0.07 -8.45
C ARG A 87 -10.80 1.09 -8.73
N GLU A 88 -11.36 1.13 -9.94
CA GLU A 88 -12.23 2.24 -10.37
C GLU A 88 -13.48 2.37 -9.52
N ASP A 89 -14.00 1.23 -9.06
CA ASP A 89 -15.14 1.15 -8.17
C ASP A 89 -14.93 1.82 -6.81
N ILE A 90 -13.68 2.00 -6.38
CA ILE A 90 -13.30 2.67 -5.13
C ILE A 90 -12.84 4.11 -5.41
N ILE A 91 -11.94 4.28 -6.38
CA ILE A 91 -11.25 5.57 -6.61
C ILE A 91 -12.21 6.67 -7.09
N GLN A 92 -13.35 6.30 -7.69
CA GLN A 92 -14.41 7.24 -8.08
C GLN A 92 -14.96 8.04 -6.89
N PHE A 93 -14.92 7.49 -5.68
CA PHE A 93 -15.41 8.15 -4.47
C PHE A 93 -14.36 9.00 -3.75
N ALA A 94 -13.09 8.92 -4.16
CA ALA A 94 -12.00 9.64 -3.49
C ALA A 94 -12.11 11.15 -3.70
N ASP A 95 -12.05 11.90 -2.60
CA ASP A 95 -11.95 13.36 -2.61
C ASP A 95 -10.56 13.83 -3.02
N PHE A 96 -9.55 13.03 -2.70
CA PHE A 96 -8.16 13.27 -3.09
C PHE A 96 -7.46 11.97 -3.49
N ARG A 97 -6.68 12.03 -4.57
CA ARG A 97 -5.93 10.90 -5.14
C ARG A 97 -4.44 11.21 -5.12
N GLY A 98 -3.62 10.24 -4.72
CA GLY A 98 -2.19 10.47 -4.60
C GLY A 98 -1.36 9.22 -4.29
N ASP A 99 -0.06 9.44 -4.16
CA ASP A 99 0.88 8.48 -3.59
C ASP A 99 0.80 8.45 -2.04
N SER A 100 1.52 7.51 -1.44
CA SER A 100 1.55 7.25 0.00
C SER A 100 1.84 8.49 0.86
N LEU A 101 2.88 9.26 0.52
CA LEU A 101 3.35 10.38 1.34
C LEU A 101 2.39 11.56 1.22
N LYS A 102 2.01 11.89 -0.02
CA LYS A 102 1.11 13.00 -0.30
C LYS A 102 -0.26 12.79 0.33
N LEU A 103 -0.78 11.56 0.32
CA LEU A 103 -2.04 11.24 0.99
C LEU A 103 -1.95 11.41 2.51
N SER A 104 -0.84 10.99 3.11
CA SER A 104 -0.64 11.10 4.56
C SER A 104 -0.53 12.56 5.02
N GLN A 105 0.19 13.40 4.26
CA GLN A 105 0.28 14.84 4.51
C GLN A 105 -1.08 15.53 4.31
N TYR A 106 -1.78 15.20 3.21
CA TYR A 106 -3.10 15.75 2.94
C TYR A 106 -4.10 15.41 4.06
N ALA A 107 -4.06 14.17 4.58
CA ALA A 107 -4.88 13.75 5.72
C ALA A 107 -4.67 14.65 6.95
N ALA A 108 -3.42 14.92 7.29
CA ALA A 108 -3.05 15.81 8.39
C ALA A 108 -3.51 17.25 8.14
N ASP A 109 -3.51 17.73 6.90
CA ASP A 109 -3.98 19.07 6.57
C ASP A 109 -5.52 19.23 6.68
N GLN A 110 -6.29 18.12 6.71
CA GLN A 110 -7.76 18.16 6.80
C GLN A 110 -8.28 18.41 8.22
N GLN A 111 -7.87 19.51 8.84
CA GLN A 111 -8.22 19.82 10.24
C GLN A 111 -9.73 19.89 10.53
N GLY A 112 -10.56 20.15 9.51
CA GLY A 112 -12.02 20.19 9.62
C GLY A 112 -12.74 18.84 9.55
N SER A 113 -12.05 17.75 9.19
CA SER A 113 -12.65 16.42 9.10
C SER A 113 -12.49 15.65 10.42
N GLU A 114 -13.51 14.89 10.79
CA GLU A 114 -13.46 13.94 11.90
C GLU A 114 -13.00 12.56 11.42
N PHE A 115 -13.30 12.19 10.18
CA PHE A 115 -13.03 10.87 9.62
C PHE A 115 -12.18 10.97 8.36
N ILE A 116 -11.06 10.27 8.35
CA ILE A 116 -10.22 10.05 7.17
C ILE A 116 -10.44 8.60 6.71
N ILE A 117 -11.20 8.38 5.64
CA ILE A 117 -11.34 7.05 5.05
C ILE A 117 -10.17 6.83 4.10
N PHE A 118 -9.24 5.97 4.48
CA PHE A 118 -7.99 5.75 3.75
C PHE A 118 -8.10 4.50 2.87
N CYS A 119 -8.45 4.68 1.59
CA CYS A 119 -8.46 3.61 0.61
C CYS A 119 -7.03 3.34 0.11
N GLY A 120 -6.29 2.58 0.92
CA GLY A 120 -4.90 2.20 0.70
C GLY A 120 -4.54 0.92 1.46
N VAL A 121 -3.33 0.86 2.00
CA VAL A 121 -2.82 -0.27 2.81
C VAL A 121 -2.41 0.19 4.20
N HIS A 122 -2.16 -0.76 5.10
CA HIS A 122 -1.96 -0.56 6.54
C HIS A 122 -0.95 0.53 6.90
N PHE A 123 0.29 0.42 6.40
CA PHE A 123 1.34 1.40 6.74
C PHE A 123 1.00 2.83 6.28
N MET A 124 0.20 2.99 5.23
CA MET A 124 -0.22 4.30 4.74
C MET A 124 -1.23 4.92 5.71
N ALA A 125 -2.22 4.14 6.12
CA ALA A 125 -3.22 4.56 7.11
C ALA A 125 -2.58 4.86 8.48
N GLU A 126 -1.62 4.04 8.91
CA GLU A 126 -0.81 4.33 10.12
C GLU A 126 -0.07 5.66 10.00
N THR A 127 0.58 5.92 8.87
CA THR A 127 1.33 7.17 8.69
C THR A 127 0.40 8.39 8.71
N ALA A 128 -0.77 8.29 8.09
CA ALA A 128 -1.80 9.32 8.18
C ALA A 128 -2.29 9.52 9.62
N ALA A 129 -2.41 8.45 10.41
CA ALA A 129 -2.82 8.54 11.82
C ALA A 129 -1.73 9.18 12.71
N VAL A 130 -0.46 8.88 12.43
CA VAL A 130 0.69 9.48 13.13
C VAL A 130 0.79 10.98 12.88
N LEU A 131 0.53 11.43 11.64
CA LEU A 131 0.57 12.85 11.27
C LEU A 131 -0.72 13.62 11.61
N GLY A 132 -1.84 12.91 11.73
CA GLY A 132 -3.16 13.49 11.96
C GLY A 132 -3.33 14.10 13.37
N GLY A 133 -4.28 15.01 13.49
CA GLY A 133 -4.71 15.55 14.78
C GLY A 133 -5.46 14.51 15.61
N THR A 134 -5.39 14.62 16.94
CA THR A 134 -6.05 13.68 17.88
C THR A 134 -7.58 13.57 17.72
N HIS A 135 -8.22 14.56 17.10
CA HIS A 135 -9.65 14.53 16.79
C HIS A 135 -9.99 13.77 15.49
N GLN A 136 -9.00 13.54 14.63
CA GLN A 136 -9.17 12.85 13.36
C GLN A 136 -9.08 11.34 13.57
N LYS A 137 -10.05 10.60 13.05
CA LYS A 137 -10.09 9.14 13.06
C LYS A 137 -9.75 8.63 11.68
N VAL A 138 -8.59 8.01 11.55
CA VAL A 138 -8.20 7.32 10.31
C VAL A 138 -8.82 5.93 10.28
N VAL A 139 -9.57 5.65 9.21
CA VAL A 139 -10.29 4.40 9.00
C VAL A 139 -9.73 3.72 7.77
N LEU A 140 -9.13 2.55 7.96
CA LEU A 140 -8.76 1.64 6.87
C LEU A 140 -9.94 0.69 6.58
N PRO A 141 -10.59 0.76 5.41
CA PRO A 141 -11.82 -0.02 5.16
C PRO A 141 -11.64 -1.54 5.27
N ASN A 142 -10.47 -2.04 4.87
CA ASN A 142 -10.10 -3.44 5.02
C ASN A 142 -8.82 -3.55 5.84
N ILE A 143 -8.93 -4.02 7.08
CA ILE A 143 -7.77 -4.13 7.99
C ILE A 143 -6.70 -5.09 7.45
N ASN A 144 -7.08 -6.04 6.60
CA ASN A 144 -6.17 -7.01 5.99
C ASN A 144 -5.45 -6.46 4.75
N ALA A 145 -5.67 -5.20 4.37
CA ALA A 145 -4.97 -4.57 3.25
C ALA A 145 -3.52 -4.27 3.65
N GLY A 146 -2.64 -5.27 3.52
CA GLY A 146 -1.22 -5.20 3.85
C GLY A 146 -0.32 -4.90 2.65
N CYS A 147 0.98 -4.89 2.88
CA CYS A 147 2.00 -4.78 1.86
C CYS A 147 3.08 -5.83 2.12
N SER A 148 3.14 -6.84 1.26
CA SER A 148 4.11 -7.93 1.40
C SER A 148 5.56 -7.44 1.51
N MET A 149 5.89 -6.32 0.86
CA MET A 149 7.22 -5.71 0.95
C MET A 149 7.47 -5.05 2.31
N ALA A 150 6.45 -4.46 2.94
CA ALA A 150 6.58 -3.93 4.30
C ALA A 150 6.80 -5.08 5.30
N ASP A 151 6.14 -6.22 5.07
CA ASP A 151 6.25 -7.41 5.92
C ASP A 151 7.59 -8.16 5.75
N MET A 152 8.44 -7.77 4.79
CA MET A 152 9.78 -8.37 4.60
C MET A 152 10.81 -7.94 5.65
N ALA A 153 10.53 -6.88 6.41
CA ALA A 153 11.39 -6.38 7.46
C ALA A 153 10.66 -6.48 8.82
N PRO A 154 10.80 -7.60 9.54
CA PRO A 154 10.29 -7.71 10.91
C PRO A 154 10.92 -6.63 11.80
N THR A 155 10.10 -5.99 12.66
CA THR A 155 10.59 -4.92 13.54
C THR A 155 11.72 -5.41 14.44
N ASP A 156 11.57 -6.59 15.05
CA ASP A 156 12.57 -7.14 15.99
C ASP A 156 13.93 -7.34 15.31
N ASP A 157 13.94 -7.91 14.10
CA ASP A 157 15.17 -8.08 13.31
C ASP A 157 15.84 -6.73 12.97
N ALA A 158 15.04 -5.70 12.70
CA ALA A 158 15.55 -4.36 12.40
C ALA A 158 16.16 -3.68 13.65
N LEU A 159 15.55 -3.88 14.82
CA LEU A 159 16.06 -3.38 16.09
C LEU A 159 17.36 -4.09 16.50
N ASP A 160 17.39 -5.42 16.43
CA ASP A 160 18.59 -6.22 16.72
C ASP A 160 19.75 -5.82 15.79
N CYS A 161 19.48 -5.65 14.49
CA CYS A 161 20.47 -5.19 13.54
C CYS A 161 21.00 -3.79 13.87
N TRP A 162 20.12 -2.87 14.31
CA TRP A 162 20.54 -1.54 14.72
C TRP A 162 21.45 -1.57 15.95
N ASP A 163 21.13 -2.37 16.96
CA ASP A 163 21.93 -2.52 18.17
C ASP A 163 23.33 -3.11 17.88
N ASP A 164 23.42 -4.09 16.99
CA ASP A 164 24.69 -4.66 16.52
C ASP A 164 25.55 -3.62 15.79
N LEU A 165 24.93 -2.79 14.94
CA LEU A 165 25.60 -1.70 14.24
C LEU A 165 26.12 -0.64 15.22
N MET A 166 25.31 -0.24 16.21
CA MET A 166 25.72 0.75 17.21
C MET A 166 26.83 0.22 18.12
N THR A 167 26.79 -1.07 18.46
CA THR A 167 27.85 -1.73 19.24
C THR A 167 29.16 -1.79 18.47
N THR A 168 29.10 -2.06 17.16
CA THR A 168 30.30 -2.26 16.33
C THR A 168 30.92 -0.94 15.84
N LEU A 169 30.08 0.02 15.44
CA LEU A 169 30.51 1.26 14.77
C LEU A 169 30.43 2.50 15.68
N GLY A 170 29.75 2.39 16.83
CA GLY A 170 29.48 3.50 17.73
C GLY A 170 28.27 4.36 17.29
N THR A 171 27.66 5.02 18.28
CA THR A 171 26.48 5.88 18.07
C THR A 171 26.83 7.10 17.21
N GLY A 172 25.97 7.43 16.24
CA GLY A 172 26.15 8.58 15.33
C GLY A 172 27.03 8.31 14.11
N SER A 173 27.55 7.08 13.96
CA SER A 173 28.36 6.67 12.79
C SER A 173 27.50 6.30 11.57
N VAL A 174 26.21 6.03 11.77
CA VAL A 174 25.26 5.59 10.73
C VAL A 174 24.00 6.46 10.81
N ILE A 175 23.48 6.86 9.65
CA ILE A 175 22.17 7.52 9.53
C ILE A 175 21.20 6.48 8.95
N PRO A 176 20.17 6.05 9.70
CA PRO A 176 19.19 5.11 9.18
C PRO A 176 18.28 5.80 8.16
N VAL A 177 17.86 5.06 7.14
CA VAL A 177 16.88 5.53 6.15
C VAL A 177 15.88 4.42 5.93
N THR A 178 14.59 4.74 5.96
CA THR A 178 13.54 3.75 5.70
C THR A 178 12.61 4.19 4.59
N TYR A 179 12.08 3.21 3.86
CA TYR A 179 11.12 3.49 2.81
C TYR A 179 9.72 3.68 3.41
N MET A 180 8.84 4.38 2.68
CA MET A 180 7.47 4.62 3.13
C MET A 180 6.72 3.31 3.43
N ASN A 181 7.00 2.26 2.64
CA ASN A 181 6.43 0.92 2.78
C ASN A 181 7.15 0.12 3.89
N SER A 182 7.06 0.61 5.12
CA SER A 182 7.59 -0.03 6.33
C SER A 182 6.65 0.23 7.50
N THR A 183 6.75 -0.54 8.58
CA THR A 183 5.90 -0.36 9.77
C THR A 183 6.12 0.98 10.45
N ALA A 184 5.15 1.46 11.24
CA ALA A 184 5.34 2.65 12.07
C ALA A 184 6.50 2.50 13.07
N GLU A 185 6.74 1.29 13.59
CA GLU A 185 7.83 1.01 14.53
C GLU A 185 9.21 1.21 13.88
N ILE A 186 9.42 0.70 12.67
CA ILE A 186 10.67 0.93 11.93
C ILE A 186 10.84 2.43 11.64
N LYS A 187 9.76 3.14 11.29
CA LYS A 187 9.81 4.60 11.11
C LYS A 187 10.19 5.32 12.41
N ALA A 188 9.71 4.86 13.56
CA ALA A 188 10.08 5.42 14.86
C ALA A 188 11.58 5.23 15.13
N LEU A 189 12.11 4.02 14.94
CA LEU A 189 13.55 3.74 15.05
C LEU A 189 14.37 4.71 14.20
N VAL A 190 13.98 4.89 12.93
CA VAL A 190 14.69 5.80 12.01
C VAL A 190 14.60 7.25 12.48
N GLY A 191 13.41 7.72 12.86
CA GLY A 191 13.17 9.10 13.30
C GLY A 191 13.91 9.46 14.60
N GLU A 192 13.92 8.56 15.59
CA GLU A 192 14.62 8.75 16.87
C GLU A 192 16.14 8.86 16.70
N ASN A 193 16.68 8.25 15.64
CA ASN A 193 18.11 8.25 15.31
C ASN A 193 18.47 9.29 14.24
N GLY A 194 17.61 10.27 13.98
CA GLY A 194 17.88 11.39 13.07
C GLY A 194 17.90 11.03 11.59
N GLY A 195 17.27 9.90 11.24
CA GLY A 195 17.14 9.40 9.87
C GLY A 195 16.00 10.04 9.07
N ALA A 196 15.71 9.43 7.91
CA ALA A 196 14.67 9.86 6.97
C ALA A 196 13.83 8.70 6.41
#